data_AF-A0A948DZU1-F1
#
_entry.id   AF-A0A948DZU1-F1
#
_cell.length_a   1.000
_cell.length_b   1.000
_cell.length_c   1.000
_cell.angle_alpha   90.00
_cell.angle_beta   90.00
_cell.angle_gamma   90.00
#
_symmetry.space_group_name_H-M   'P 1'
#
loop_
_entity.id
_entity.type
_entity.pdbx_description
1 polymer ?
#
loop_
_entity_poly.entity_id
_entity_poly.type
_entity_poly.pdbx_seq_one_letter_code
_entity_poly.pdbx_strand_id
1 'polypeptide(L)'
;MKKIIMISIIAAVFACNGKKTTKTTGDSEKSTVNISMDNDPEKIDTSCSALFSRHGKCFVPEKKHIFNIPIGDSPWKGSEKALVTIVEFSEFQCPACAGWSQTVFPEIMKKFPDDVKLVFKHFPLDYHPLAQTAALMSMEVKKQAGNEGFWKFHDLAFENQKDLSVEKLIEFAKKAGVKDTKAVDKAVENEDYKKALKAEMDLGMKAGVSGTPWVYINGELFARNVSLEDMIKRKKAEAQKLVTAGTSADQVYKKITDHGKPYIEVPIEKSEYEKMLNLIKEGFLKKCGENNAQVKVLFEIIRRCSREKPHDCATFMKCIDRNAKILHDKSSKN
;
A
#
# COMPACT_ATOMS: atom_id res chain seq x y z
N MET A 1 15.06 -13.89 -17.96
CA MET A 1 16.37 -13.86 -17.27
C MET A 1 16.67 -12.56 -16.52
N LYS A 2 16.33 -11.35 -17.03
CA LYS A 2 16.52 -10.07 -16.29
C LYS A 2 15.80 -9.95 -14.94
N LYS A 3 14.65 -10.63 -14.74
CA LYS A 3 13.92 -10.67 -13.46
C LYS A 3 14.53 -11.62 -12.40
N ILE A 4 15.44 -12.51 -12.79
CA ILE A 4 16.03 -13.51 -11.86
C ILE A 4 17.12 -12.86 -11.00
N ILE A 5 17.87 -11.89 -11.54
CA ILE A 5 18.95 -11.19 -10.83
C ILE A 5 18.42 -10.23 -9.75
N MET A 6 17.24 -9.63 -9.98
CA MET A 6 16.59 -8.71 -9.03
C MET A 6 16.05 -9.41 -7.78
N ILE A 7 15.64 -10.68 -7.91
CA ILE A 7 15.27 -11.53 -6.77
C ILE A 7 16.53 -11.99 -6.01
N SER A 8 17.66 -12.19 -6.68
CA SER A 8 18.92 -12.60 -6.02
C SER A 8 19.49 -11.55 -5.06
N ILE A 9 19.33 -10.25 -5.35
CA ILE A 9 19.81 -9.17 -4.47
C ILE A 9 18.93 -9.04 -3.22
N ILE A 10 17.62 -9.23 -3.34
CA ILE A 10 16.69 -9.23 -2.20
C ILE A 10 16.78 -10.56 -1.41
N ALA A 11 17.03 -11.68 -2.07
CA ALA A 11 17.24 -12.98 -1.41
C ALA A 11 18.54 -13.01 -0.58
N ALA A 12 19.60 -12.31 -1.01
CA ALA A 12 20.81 -12.11 -0.20
C ALA A 12 20.53 -11.34 1.11
N VAL A 13 19.53 -10.45 1.13
CA VAL A 13 19.09 -9.71 2.34
C VAL A 13 18.39 -10.65 3.34
N PHE A 14 17.68 -11.69 2.88
CA PHE A 14 16.99 -12.65 3.75
C PHE A 14 17.92 -13.76 4.29
N ALA A 15 18.99 -14.10 3.57
CA ALA A 15 19.91 -15.17 3.97
C ALA A 15 20.72 -14.88 5.25
N CYS A 16 20.73 -13.62 5.73
CA CYS A 16 21.51 -13.20 6.90
C CYS A 16 20.75 -13.15 8.23
N ASN A 17 19.44 -13.46 8.28
CA ASN A 17 18.65 -13.28 9.52
C ASN A 17 18.43 -14.58 10.32
N GLY A 18 19.33 -14.84 11.27
CA GLY A 18 19.04 -15.63 12.48
C GLY A 18 18.44 -14.72 13.58
N LYS A 19 17.26 -15.09 14.09
CA LYS A 19 16.46 -14.34 15.10
C LYS A 19 17.21 -13.96 16.38
N LYS A 20 16.80 -12.83 17.00
CA LYS A 20 16.37 -12.72 18.42
C LYS A 20 15.64 -11.39 18.69
N THR A 21 14.61 -11.44 19.53
CA THR A 21 13.72 -10.33 19.94
C THR A 21 14.06 -9.86 21.37
N THR A 22 13.94 -8.55 21.66
CA THR A 22 13.77 -8.06 23.05
C THR A 22 12.88 -6.80 23.12
N LYS A 23 12.12 -6.70 24.23
CA LYS A 23 11.13 -5.67 24.61
C LYS A 23 11.78 -4.43 25.22
N THR A 24 11.09 -3.28 25.22
CA THR A 24 11.11 -2.34 26.36
C THR A 24 9.95 -1.32 26.35
N THR A 25 9.73 -0.76 27.54
CA THR A 25 8.56 -0.06 28.11
C THR A 25 8.56 1.47 27.89
N GLY A 26 7.46 2.13 28.27
CA GLY A 26 7.11 3.50 27.88
C GLY A 26 7.50 4.63 28.84
N ASP A 27 7.23 5.86 28.40
CA ASP A 27 6.57 6.93 29.15
C ASP A 27 6.25 8.12 28.22
N SER A 28 5.26 8.92 28.64
CA SER A 28 4.57 9.95 27.88
C SER A 28 5.03 11.36 28.25
N GLU A 29 5.41 12.20 27.27
CA GLU A 29 5.20 13.65 27.31
C GLU A 29 5.46 14.31 25.94
N LYS A 30 4.60 15.30 25.61
CA LYS A 30 4.59 16.23 24.46
C LYS A 30 5.54 15.92 23.28
N SER A 31 5.03 15.25 22.25
CA SER A 31 5.81 14.84 21.07
C SER A 31 5.92 15.94 20.00
N THR A 32 6.91 16.82 20.13
CA THR A 32 7.78 17.02 18.96
C THR A 32 8.47 15.69 18.75
N VAL A 33 8.11 14.94 17.71
CA VAL A 33 8.81 13.70 17.35
C VAL A 33 10.20 14.10 16.84
N ASN A 34 11.12 14.37 17.77
CA ASN A 34 12.53 14.22 17.49
C ASN A 34 12.70 12.73 17.25
N ILE A 35 12.74 12.32 15.99
CA ILE A 35 13.29 11.02 15.65
C ILE A 35 14.76 11.13 16.04
N SER A 36 15.07 10.75 17.28
CA SER A 36 16.39 10.23 17.57
C SER A 36 16.51 9.04 16.63
N MET A 37 17.18 9.27 15.49
CA MET A 37 17.78 8.21 14.71
C MET A 37 18.88 7.66 15.61
N ASP A 38 18.49 6.89 16.63
CA ASP A 38 19.42 6.09 17.41
C ASP A 38 20.28 5.36 16.36
N ASN A 39 21.60 5.44 16.50
CA ASN A 39 22.60 4.91 15.55
C ASN A 39 22.57 3.36 15.47
N ASP A 40 21.42 2.74 15.69
CA ASP A 40 21.13 1.33 15.68
C ASP A 40 20.34 0.98 14.38
N PRO A 41 21.01 0.40 13.37
CA PRO A 41 20.41 0.05 12.09
C PRO A 41 19.23 -0.92 12.20
N GLU A 42 19.09 -1.65 13.32
CA GLU A 42 18.02 -2.62 13.53
C GLU A 42 16.69 -1.97 13.98
N LYS A 43 16.71 -0.70 14.39
CA LYS A 43 15.52 0.08 14.78
C LYS A 43 14.97 0.99 13.68
N ILE A 44 15.61 1.03 12.50
CA ILE A 44 15.14 1.82 11.36
C ILE A 44 13.89 1.14 10.78
N ASP A 45 12.73 1.81 10.91
CA ASP A 45 11.49 1.35 10.29
C ASP A 45 11.65 1.37 8.76
N THR A 46 11.79 0.18 8.17
CA THR A 46 12.00 0.00 6.72
C THR A 46 10.80 0.46 5.89
N SER A 47 9.62 0.67 6.50
CA SER A 47 8.45 1.24 5.81
C SER A 47 8.71 2.67 5.32
N CYS A 48 9.47 3.46 6.10
CA CYS A 48 9.92 4.80 5.72
C CYS A 48 10.82 4.75 4.47
N SER A 49 11.73 3.77 4.38
CA SER A 49 12.61 3.59 3.22
C SER A 49 11.83 3.20 1.96
N ALA A 50 10.86 2.29 2.06
CA ALA A 50 10.03 1.88 0.93
C ALA A 50 9.10 3.00 0.42
N LEU A 51 8.48 3.75 1.35
CA LEU A 51 7.61 4.87 1.01
C LEU A 51 8.39 6.07 0.46
N PHE A 52 9.54 6.39 1.06
CA PHE A 52 10.41 7.46 0.55
C PHE A 52 10.95 7.11 -0.83
N SER A 53 11.39 5.87 -1.04
CA SER A 53 11.86 5.44 -2.36
C SER A 53 10.78 5.60 -3.42
N ARG A 54 9.51 5.35 -3.11
CA ARG A 54 8.44 5.47 -4.11
C ARG A 54 7.90 6.89 -4.30
N HIS A 55 7.82 7.67 -3.23
CA HIS A 55 7.03 8.92 -3.23
C HIS A 55 7.81 10.16 -2.77
N GLY A 56 9.08 10.02 -2.40
CA GLY A 56 9.91 11.13 -1.89
C GLY A 56 9.48 11.65 -0.52
N LYS A 57 8.58 10.95 0.17
CA LYS A 57 8.05 11.31 1.50
C LYS A 57 8.15 10.13 2.45
N CYS A 58 8.54 10.40 3.70
CA CYS A 58 8.54 9.40 4.76
C CYS A 58 7.38 9.64 5.73
N PHE A 59 6.79 8.54 6.11
CA PHE A 59 5.66 8.45 7.01
C PHE A 59 6.06 7.46 8.11
N VAL A 60 6.10 7.89 9.37
CA VAL A 60 6.36 7.02 10.55
C VAL A 60 5.08 6.86 11.38
N PRO A 61 4.71 5.64 11.84
CA PRO A 61 3.48 5.46 12.59
C PRO A 61 3.65 6.01 14.01
N GLU A 62 2.73 6.86 14.47
CA GLU A 62 2.66 7.21 15.89
C GLU A 62 2.15 5.98 16.67
N LYS A 63 2.53 5.84 17.95
CA LYS A 63 2.34 4.66 18.83
C LYS A 63 0.90 4.10 19.00
N LYS A 64 -0.09 4.53 18.22
CA LYS A 64 -1.42 3.90 18.09
C LYS A 64 -1.72 3.58 16.62
N HIS A 65 -1.78 2.27 16.33
CA HIS A 65 -1.97 1.65 15.00
C HIS A 65 -3.37 1.80 14.39
N ILE A 66 -4.18 2.76 14.84
CA ILE A 66 -5.51 3.01 14.27
C ILE A 66 -5.40 4.19 13.31
N PHE A 67 -5.68 3.93 12.05
CA PHE A 67 -5.66 4.91 10.98
C PHE A 67 -7.05 5.49 10.77
N ASN A 68 -7.12 6.82 10.71
CA ASN A 68 -8.30 7.50 10.22
C ASN A 68 -8.31 7.45 8.69
N ILE A 69 -9.13 6.55 8.15
CA ILE A 69 -9.32 6.38 6.72
C ILE A 69 -10.76 6.74 6.39
N PRO A 70 -11.04 7.98 5.94
CA PRO A 70 -12.39 8.39 5.60
C PRO A 70 -13.00 7.49 4.53
N ILE A 71 -14.12 6.85 4.85
CA ILE A 71 -14.81 5.94 3.92
C ILE A 71 -15.78 6.68 2.98
N GLY A 72 -16.42 7.76 3.44
CA GLY A 72 -17.24 8.65 2.60
C GLY A 72 -18.21 7.89 1.67
N ASP A 73 -18.25 8.31 0.41
CA ASP A 73 -19.04 7.65 -0.64
C ASP A 73 -18.31 6.47 -1.30
N SER A 74 -17.21 5.96 -0.74
CA SER A 74 -16.48 4.84 -1.36
C SER A 74 -17.38 3.61 -1.50
N PRO A 75 -17.21 2.83 -2.58
CA PRO A 75 -17.98 1.63 -2.79
C PRO A 75 -17.76 0.62 -1.66
N TRP A 76 -18.84 -0.04 -1.23
CA TRP A 76 -18.82 -0.96 -0.09
C TRP A 76 -19.71 -2.19 -0.29
N LYS A 77 -19.35 -3.34 0.30
CA LYS A 77 -20.11 -4.60 0.21
C LYS A 77 -20.23 -5.23 1.60
N GLY A 78 -21.39 -5.81 1.89
CA GLY A 78 -21.69 -6.46 3.17
C GLY A 78 -22.84 -5.79 3.92
N SER A 79 -22.79 -5.81 5.25
CA SER A 79 -23.88 -5.28 6.09
C SER A 79 -23.76 -3.77 6.31
N GLU A 80 -24.85 -3.01 6.13
CA GLU A 80 -24.86 -1.58 6.47
C GLU A 80 -24.62 -1.31 7.95
N LYS A 81 -25.09 -2.23 8.81
CA LYS A 81 -25.01 -2.18 10.27
C LYS A 81 -23.78 -2.95 10.81
N ALA A 82 -22.85 -3.32 9.93
CA ALA A 82 -21.63 -4.02 10.30
C ALA A 82 -20.85 -3.28 11.40
N LEU A 83 -20.47 -4.02 12.44
CA LEU A 83 -19.61 -3.51 13.52
C LEU A 83 -18.12 -3.56 13.15
N VAL A 84 -17.79 -4.27 12.07
CA VAL A 84 -16.44 -4.38 11.52
C VAL A 84 -16.42 -3.82 10.11
N THR A 85 -15.68 -2.73 9.92
CA THR A 85 -15.38 -2.16 8.61
C THR A 85 -13.98 -2.55 8.21
N ILE A 86 -13.87 -3.26 7.09
CA ILE A 86 -12.63 -3.58 6.40
C ILE A 86 -12.44 -2.51 5.33
N VAL A 87 -11.32 -1.79 5.33
CA VAL A 87 -10.94 -0.88 4.24
C VAL A 87 -9.80 -1.52 3.46
N GLU A 88 -10.00 -1.72 2.16
CA GLU A 88 -9.00 -2.30 1.26
C GLU A 88 -8.55 -1.25 0.24
N PHE A 89 -7.25 -0.98 0.20
CA PHE A 89 -6.61 -0.32 -0.92
C PHE A 89 -6.21 -1.36 -1.96
N SER A 90 -6.73 -1.22 -3.16
CA SER A 90 -6.71 -2.25 -4.18
C SER A 90 -6.65 -1.67 -5.60
N GLU A 91 -6.40 -2.53 -6.57
CA GLU A 91 -6.43 -2.17 -7.98
C GLU A 91 -6.65 -3.41 -8.87
N PHE A 92 -7.38 -3.21 -9.97
CA PHE A 92 -7.96 -4.30 -10.74
C PHE A 92 -6.94 -5.15 -11.50
N GLN A 93 -5.71 -4.68 -11.72
CA GLN A 93 -4.69 -5.41 -12.46
C GLN A 93 -3.72 -6.18 -11.54
N CYS A 94 -3.82 -6.02 -10.22
CA CYS A 94 -2.97 -6.70 -9.26
C CYS A 94 -3.39 -8.17 -9.00
N PRO A 95 -2.51 -9.17 -9.24
CA PRO A 95 -2.85 -10.57 -9.02
C PRO A 95 -3.16 -10.93 -7.55
N ALA A 96 -2.48 -10.28 -6.60
CA ALA A 96 -2.76 -10.48 -5.19
C ALA A 96 -4.14 -9.91 -4.78
N CYS A 97 -4.58 -8.83 -5.44
CA CYS A 97 -5.91 -8.25 -5.23
C CYS A 97 -7.00 -9.20 -5.76
N ALA A 98 -6.77 -9.82 -6.93
CA ALA A 98 -7.66 -10.85 -7.45
C ALA A 98 -7.79 -12.03 -6.46
N GLY A 99 -6.67 -12.50 -5.90
CA GLY A 99 -6.68 -13.53 -4.88
C GLY A 99 -7.49 -13.13 -3.63
N TRP A 100 -7.32 -11.91 -3.14
CA TRP A 100 -8.11 -11.38 -2.04
C TRP A 100 -9.61 -11.32 -2.37
N SER A 101 -9.96 -10.74 -3.52
CA SER A 101 -11.34 -10.55 -3.97
C SER A 101 -12.08 -11.86 -4.23
N GLN A 102 -11.40 -12.88 -4.78
CA GLN A 102 -12.05 -14.11 -5.26
C GLN A 102 -12.03 -15.25 -4.24
N THR A 103 -11.11 -15.21 -3.27
CA THR A 103 -10.97 -16.30 -2.29
C THR A 103 -11.13 -15.80 -0.86
N VAL A 104 -10.29 -14.87 -0.42
CA VAL A 104 -10.24 -14.45 0.99
C VAL A 104 -11.51 -13.72 1.42
N PHE A 105 -11.91 -12.68 0.70
CA PHE A 105 -13.07 -11.87 1.11
C PHE A 105 -14.41 -12.64 1.07
N PRO A 106 -14.71 -13.46 0.04
CA PRO A 106 -15.90 -14.31 0.03
C PRO A 106 -15.99 -15.26 1.24
N GLU A 107 -14.88 -15.85 1.67
CA GLU A 107 -14.85 -16.69 2.87
C GLU A 107 -15.16 -15.90 4.15
N ILE A 108 -14.65 -14.68 4.26
CA ILE A 108 -14.97 -13.78 5.37
C ILE A 108 -16.45 -13.41 5.38
N MET A 109 -17.02 -13.03 4.23
CA MET A 109 -18.44 -12.71 4.13
C MET A 109 -19.34 -13.89 4.48
N LYS A 110 -18.94 -15.12 4.12
CA LYS A 110 -19.67 -16.33 4.51
C LYS A 110 -19.64 -16.58 6.03
N LYS A 111 -18.51 -16.30 6.69
CA LYS A 111 -18.35 -16.49 8.13
C LYS A 111 -18.98 -15.38 8.97
N PHE A 112 -19.03 -14.16 8.44
CA PHE A 112 -19.44 -12.95 9.15
C PHE A 112 -20.44 -12.09 8.34
N PRO A 113 -21.58 -12.66 7.89
CA PRO A 113 -22.47 -12.02 6.93
C PRO A 113 -23.06 -10.70 7.43
N ASP A 114 -23.37 -10.63 8.73
CA ASP A 114 -24.02 -9.45 9.34
C ASP A 114 -23.03 -8.48 9.98
N ASP A 115 -21.78 -8.90 10.15
CA ASP A 115 -20.79 -8.20 10.99
C ASP A 115 -19.78 -7.38 10.19
N VAL A 116 -19.60 -7.71 8.91
CA VAL A 116 -18.53 -7.15 8.07
C VAL A 116 -19.08 -6.27 6.95
N LYS A 117 -18.43 -5.13 6.78
CA LYS A 117 -18.53 -4.25 5.62
C LYS A 117 -17.14 -4.07 5.02
N LEU A 118 -16.96 -4.41 3.76
CA LEU A 118 -15.76 -4.08 2.99
C LEU A 118 -15.96 -2.74 2.29
N VAL A 119 -14.98 -1.86 2.36
CA VAL A 119 -14.90 -0.58 1.64
C VAL A 119 -13.70 -0.65 0.72
N PHE A 120 -13.92 -0.36 -0.56
CA PHE A 120 -12.88 -0.37 -1.59
C PHE A 120 -12.30 1.04 -1.77
N LYS A 121 -10.97 1.16 -1.78
CA LYS A 121 -10.19 2.35 -2.11
C LYS A 121 -9.27 2.05 -3.27
N HIS A 122 -9.27 2.92 -4.28
CA HIS A 122 -8.39 2.79 -5.43
C HIS A 122 -6.94 3.15 -5.04
N PHE A 123 -6.01 2.27 -5.38
CA PHE A 123 -4.58 2.50 -5.25
C PHE A 123 -3.83 1.87 -6.44
N PRO A 124 -4.04 2.36 -7.68
CA PRO A 124 -3.39 1.82 -8.87
C PRO A 124 -1.88 2.01 -8.78
N LEU A 125 -1.13 0.94 -9.03
CA LEU A 125 0.33 0.98 -8.99
C LEU A 125 0.88 1.27 -10.40
N ASP A 126 1.84 2.19 -10.51
CA ASP A 126 2.35 2.69 -11.80
C ASP A 126 2.92 1.62 -12.74
N TYR A 127 3.33 0.47 -12.20
CA TYR A 127 3.85 -0.65 -12.99
C TYR A 127 2.76 -1.59 -13.53
N HIS A 128 1.48 -1.31 -13.23
CA HIS A 128 0.33 -1.97 -13.83
C HIS A 128 -0.36 -0.99 -14.79
N PRO A 129 -0.12 -1.12 -16.12
CA PRO A 129 -0.46 -0.08 -17.10
C PRO A 129 -1.95 0.21 -17.25
N LEU A 130 -2.84 -0.69 -16.84
CA LEU A 130 -4.29 -0.56 -16.94
C LEU A 130 -4.96 -0.27 -15.60
N ALA A 131 -4.20 -0.23 -14.49
CA ALA A 131 -4.74 -0.05 -13.15
C ALA A 131 -5.45 1.30 -12.99
N GLN A 132 -4.82 2.39 -13.47
CA GLN A 132 -5.40 3.73 -13.41
C GLN A 132 -6.63 3.85 -14.33
N THR A 133 -6.55 3.31 -15.55
CA THR A 133 -7.68 3.27 -16.50
C THR A 133 -8.89 2.57 -15.90
N ALA A 134 -8.70 1.36 -15.36
CA ALA A 134 -9.78 0.60 -14.74
C ALA A 134 -10.36 1.30 -13.50
N ALA A 135 -9.53 1.96 -12.70
CA ALA A 135 -10.00 2.77 -11.57
C ALA A 135 -10.92 3.92 -12.03
N LEU A 136 -10.48 4.75 -12.99
CA LEU A 136 -11.26 5.87 -13.50
C LEU A 136 -12.58 5.41 -14.14
N MET A 137 -12.56 4.35 -14.95
CA MET A 137 -13.75 3.79 -15.57
C MET A 137 -14.74 3.24 -14.52
N SER A 138 -14.23 2.62 -13.44
CA SER A 138 -15.09 2.13 -12.36
C SER A 138 -15.77 3.26 -11.56
N MET A 139 -15.17 4.44 -11.49
CA MET A 139 -15.80 5.62 -10.87
C MET A 139 -17.02 6.08 -11.67
N GLU A 140 -16.93 6.08 -13.00
CA GLU A 140 -18.09 6.36 -13.86
C GLU A 140 -19.17 5.28 -13.73
N VAL A 141 -18.79 4.01 -13.65
CA VAL A 141 -19.73 2.90 -13.39
C VAL A 141 -20.47 3.14 -12.09
N LYS A 142 -19.76 3.47 -11.00
CA LYS A 142 -20.39 3.76 -9.71
C LYS A 142 -21.34 4.94 -9.78
N LYS A 143 -20.98 5.99 -10.53
CA LYS A 143 -21.85 7.17 -10.71
C LYS A 143 -23.15 6.81 -11.40
N GLN A 144 -23.12 6.00 -12.45
CA GLN A 144 -24.31 5.67 -13.24
C GLN A 144 -25.14 4.52 -12.68
N ALA A 145 -24.49 3.49 -12.14
CA ALA A 145 -25.10 2.23 -11.72
C ALA A 145 -25.04 2.00 -10.19
N GLY A 146 -24.60 3.01 -9.44
CA GLY A 146 -24.55 2.98 -7.99
C GLY A 146 -23.54 1.98 -7.43
N ASN A 147 -23.69 1.70 -6.14
CA ASN A 147 -22.82 0.78 -5.42
C ASN A 147 -22.91 -0.66 -5.98
N GLU A 148 -24.11 -1.13 -6.31
CA GLU A 148 -24.30 -2.46 -6.90
C GLU A 148 -23.60 -2.59 -8.26
N GLY A 149 -23.70 -1.58 -9.12
CA GLY A 149 -23.01 -1.55 -10.41
C GLY A 149 -21.48 -1.58 -10.24
N PHE A 150 -20.94 -0.82 -9.29
CA PHE A 150 -19.51 -0.88 -8.99
C PHE A 150 -19.07 -2.31 -8.63
N TRP A 151 -19.80 -3.00 -7.74
CA TRP A 151 -19.41 -4.36 -7.34
C TRP A 151 -19.57 -5.39 -8.45
N LYS A 152 -20.57 -5.25 -9.33
CA LYS A 152 -20.67 -6.09 -10.54
C LYS A 152 -19.47 -5.88 -11.48
N PHE A 153 -19.07 -4.63 -11.69
CA PHE A 153 -17.88 -4.32 -12.49
C PHE A 153 -16.61 -4.84 -11.84
N HIS A 154 -16.46 -4.64 -10.52
CA HIS A 154 -15.34 -5.13 -9.72
C HIS A 154 -15.17 -6.64 -9.86
N ASP A 155 -16.24 -7.41 -9.66
CA ASP A 155 -16.21 -8.87 -9.73
C ASP A 155 -15.81 -9.31 -11.16
N LEU A 156 -16.42 -8.72 -12.20
CA LEU A 156 -16.06 -9.00 -13.61
C LEU A 156 -14.60 -8.65 -13.94
N ALA A 157 -14.11 -7.50 -13.47
CA ALA A 157 -12.74 -7.07 -13.74
C ALA A 157 -11.71 -8.02 -13.09
N PHE A 158 -11.93 -8.43 -11.85
CA PHE A 158 -11.04 -9.39 -11.20
C PHE A 158 -11.12 -10.78 -11.83
N GLU A 159 -12.31 -11.27 -12.18
CA GLU A 159 -12.50 -12.56 -12.88
C GLU A 159 -11.78 -12.60 -14.24
N ASN A 160 -11.66 -11.45 -14.91
CA ASN A 160 -11.13 -11.35 -16.26
C ASN A 160 -9.80 -10.57 -16.33
N GLN A 161 -9.03 -10.54 -15.24
CA GLN A 161 -7.81 -9.72 -15.08
C GLN A 161 -6.75 -9.90 -16.20
N LYS A 162 -6.80 -11.00 -16.95
CA LYS A 162 -5.94 -11.23 -18.12
C LYS A 162 -6.16 -10.19 -19.24
N ASP A 163 -7.35 -9.61 -19.34
CA ASP A 163 -7.70 -8.61 -20.34
C ASP A 163 -8.56 -7.51 -19.71
N LEU A 164 -7.90 -6.40 -19.39
CA LEU A 164 -8.50 -5.17 -18.88
C LEU A 164 -8.40 -4.04 -19.92
N SER A 165 -8.41 -4.39 -21.20
CA SER A 165 -8.50 -3.41 -22.29
C SER A 165 -9.73 -2.50 -22.13
N VAL A 166 -9.68 -1.30 -22.70
CA VAL A 166 -10.78 -0.32 -22.61
C VAL A 166 -12.08 -0.94 -23.12
N GLU A 167 -12.01 -1.71 -24.21
CA GLU A 167 -13.14 -2.44 -24.79
C GLU A 167 -13.76 -3.41 -23.78
N LYS A 168 -12.94 -4.17 -23.05
CA LYS A 168 -13.41 -5.08 -22.01
C LYS A 168 -13.98 -4.35 -20.80
N LEU A 169 -13.36 -3.28 -20.36
CA LEU A 169 -13.87 -2.48 -19.25
C LEU A 169 -15.23 -1.85 -19.61
N ILE A 170 -15.43 -1.41 -20.85
CA ILE A 170 -16.74 -0.97 -21.36
C ILE A 170 -17.75 -2.11 -21.37
N GLU A 171 -17.35 -3.32 -21.80
CA GLU A 171 -18.20 -4.52 -21.76
C GLU A 171 -18.66 -4.82 -20.32
N PHE A 172 -17.74 -4.77 -19.35
CA PHE A 172 -18.04 -4.99 -17.94
C PHE A 172 -18.95 -3.91 -17.37
N ALA A 173 -18.72 -2.64 -17.73
CA ALA A 173 -19.58 -1.53 -17.34
C ALA A 173 -21.03 -1.73 -17.84
N LYS A 174 -21.19 -2.15 -19.09
CA LYS A 174 -22.51 -2.46 -19.65
C LYS A 174 -23.19 -3.60 -18.88
N LYS A 175 -22.47 -4.69 -18.58
CA LYS A 175 -22.99 -5.80 -17.75
C LYS A 175 -23.32 -5.37 -16.32
N ALA A 176 -22.62 -4.37 -15.79
CA ALA A 176 -22.89 -3.76 -14.50
C ALA A 176 -24.12 -2.83 -14.48
N GLY A 177 -24.77 -2.59 -15.63
CA GLY A 177 -25.99 -1.79 -15.72
C GLY A 177 -25.77 -0.34 -16.18
N VAL A 178 -24.57 0.01 -16.64
CA VAL A 178 -24.29 1.32 -17.23
C VAL A 178 -25.05 1.47 -18.56
N LYS A 179 -25.72 2.61 -18.72
CA LYS A 179 -26.48 2.95 -19.94
C LYS A 179 -25.63 3.76 -20.92
N ASP A 180 -24.86 4.72 -20.44
CA ASP A 180 -23.97 5.53 -21.28
C ASP A 180 -22.53 5.01 -21.18
N THR A 181 -22.19 4.06 -22.05
CA THR A 181 -20.85 3.49 -22.12
C THR A 181 -19.82 4.46 -22.74
N LYS A 182 -20.26 5.49 -23.47
CA LYS A 182 -19.33 6.52 -23.99
C LYS A 182 -18.80 7.39 -22.86
N ALA A 183 -19.61 7.66 -21.84
CA ALA A 183 -19.13 8.34 -20.65
C ALA A 183 -18.08 7.52 -19.88
N VAL A 184 -18.19 6.19 -19.89
CA VAL A 184 -17.18 5.30 -19.27
C VAL A 184 -15.85 5.36 -20.01
N ASP A 185 -15.89 5.30 -21.34
CA ASP A 185 -14.69 5.48 -22.19
C ASP A 185 -13.99 6.82 -21.88
N LYS A 186 -14.77 7.91 -21.80
CA LYS A 186 -14.28 9.25 -21.48
C LYS A 186 -13.88 9.46 -20.02
N ALA A 187 -14.11 8.50 -19.13
CA ALA A 187 -13.78 8.63 -17.72
C ALA A 187 -12.27 8.86 -17.50
N VAL A 188 -11.43 8.36 -18.40
CA VAL A 188 -9.97 8.55 -18.36
C VAL A 188 -9.54 10.00 -18.61
N GLU A 189 -10.40 10.81 -19.23
CA GLU A 189 -10.18 12.22 -19.51
C GLU A 189 -10.76 13.13 -18.42
N ASN A 190 -11.60 12.58 -17.53
CA ASN A 190 -12.30 13.34 -16.51
C ASN A 190 -11.37 13.82 -15.39
N GLU A 191 -11.13 15.13 -15.33
CA GLU A 191 -10.25 15.74 -14.33
C GLU A 191 -10.75 15.61 -12.89
N ASP A 192 -12.07 15.57 -12.65
CA ASP A 192 -12.61 15.36 -11.32
C ASP A 192 -12.32 13.92 -10.84
N TYR A 193 -12.40 12.93 -11.73
CA TYR A 193 -12.03 11.55 -11.40
C TYR A 193 -10.53 11.39 -11.17
N LYS A 194 -9.69 12.04 -11.99
CA LYS A 194 -8.24 12.06 -11.74
C LYS A 194 -7.90 12.67 -10.39
N LYS A 195 -8.57 13.77 -10.01
CA LYS A 195 -8.41 14.42 -8.70
C LYS A 195 -8.89 13.53 -7.56
N ALA A 196 -10.05 12.89 -7.70
CA ALA A 196 -10.59 11.96 -6.71
C ALA A 196 -9.66 10.74 -6.52
N LEU A 197 -9.20 10.14 -7.62
CA LEU A 197 -8.25 9.04 -7.61
C LEU A 197 -6.93 9.43 -6.94
N LYS A 198 -6.38 10.60 -7.29
CA LYS A 198 -5.20 11.14 -6.62
C LYS A 198 -5.42 11.32 -5.12
N ALA A 199 -6.58 11.79 -4.69
CA ALA A 199 -6.89 11.95 -3.27
C ALA A 199 -6.95 10.59 -2.53
N GLU A 200 -7.47 9.53 -3.16
CA GLU A 200 -7.43 8.18 -2.58
C GLU A 200 -6.00 7.62 -2.50
N MET A 201 -5.18 7.85 -3.53
CA MET A 201 -3.75 7.50 -3.50
C MET A 201 -3.00 8.27 -2.42
N ASP A 202 -3.22 9.59 -2.31
CA ASP A 202 -2.60 10.42 -1.27
C ASP A 202 -3.04 9.98 0.14
N LEU A 203 -4.29 9.57 0.30
CA LEU A 203 -4.80 8.98 1.55
C LEU A 203 -4.09 7.65 1.86
N GLY A 204 -3.96 6.76 0.86
CA GLY A 204 -3.24 5.50 1.03
C GLY A 204 -1.78 5.71 1.41
N MET A 205 -1.08 6.64 0.76
CA MET A 205 0.31 6.99 1.12
C MET A 205 0.42 7.48 2.56
N LYS A 206 -0.49 8.38 2.99
CA LYS A 206 -0.58 8.86 4.37
C LYS A 206 -1.05 7.79 5.35
N ALA A 207 -1.61 6.67 4.88
CA ALA A 207 -1.95 5.51 5.67
C ALA A 207 -0.84 4.44 5.65
N GLY A 208 0.29 4.69 4.96
CA GLY A 208 1.42 3.77 4.87
C GLY A 208 1.26 2.67 3.82
N VAL A 209 0.29 2.80 2.91
CA VAL A 209 0.09 1.85 1.80
C VAL A 209 1.32 1.86 0.89
N SER A 210 1.97 0.70 0.78
CA SER A 210 3.15 0.51 -0.05
C SER A 210 2.98 -0.61 -1.09
N GLY A 211 1.77 -1.14 -1.24
CA GLY A 211 1.41 -2.16 -2.22
C GLY A 211 -0.07 -2.48 -2.14
N THR A 212 -0.54 -3.39 -2.99
CA THR A 212 -1.94 -3.84 -3.00
C THR A 212 -2.00 -5.38 -3.04
N PRO A 213 -3.01 -6.00 -2.41
CA PRO A 213 -4.02 -5.37 -1.57
C PRO A 213 -3.41 -4.92 -0.24
N TRP A 214 -3.95 -3.86 0.35
CA TRP A 214 -3.55 -3.36 1.67
C TRP A 214 -4.79 -3.12 2.52
N VAL A 215 -4.87 -3.79 3.67
CA VAL A 215 -6.13 -3.99 4.38
C VAL A 215 -6.07 -3.43 5.79
N TYR A 216 -7.11 -2.71 6.20
CA TYR A 216 -7.31 -2.23 7.56
C TYR A 216 -8.64 -2.76 8.10
N ILE A 217 -8.69 -3.10 9.39
CA ILE A 217 -9.90 -3.58 10.08
C ILE A 217 -10.20 -2.65 11.24
N ASN A 218 -11.31 -1.91 11.14
CA ASN A 218 -11.64 -0.81 12.05
C ASN A 218 -10.45 0.16 12.24
N GLY A 219 -9.77 0.48 11.14
CA GLY A 219 -8.59 1.35 11.12
C GLY A 219 -7.28 0.68 11.54
N GLU A 220 -7.27 -0.54 12.06
CA GLU A 220 -6.02 -1.24 12.40
C GLU A 220 -5.46 -1.99 11.18
N LEU A 221 -4.18 -1.81 10.87
CA LEU A 221 -3.51 -2.51 9.76
C LEU A 221 -3.56 -4.04 9.96
N PHE A 222 -4.06 -4.76 8.96
CA PHE A 222 -4.00 -6.21 8.93
C PHE A 222 -2.62 -6.69 8.50
N ALA A 223 -1.84 -7.21 9.45
CA ALA A 223 -0.54 -7.83 9.19
C ALA A 223 -0.71 -9.30 8.77
N ARG A 224 0.00 -9.74 7.71
CA ARG A 224 -0.14 -11.08 7.11
C ARG A 224 0.16 -12.26 8.05
N ASN A 225 0.83 -12.02 9.16
CA ASN A 225 1.12 -13.03 10.20
C ASN A 225 0.01 -13.15 11.26
N VAL A 226 -1.07 -12.39 11.13
CA VAL A 226 -2.25 -12.41 12.00
C VAL A 226 -3.37 -13.17 11.29
N SER A 227 -4.13 -13.96 12.04
CA SER A 227 -5.37 -14.57 11.56
C SER A 227 -6.42 -13.49 11.31
N LEU A 228 -6.88 -13.38 10.06
CA LEU A 228 -7.91 -12.41 9.67
C LEU A 228 -9.20 -12.63 10.48
N GLU A 229 -9.59 -13.88 10.68
CA GLU A 229 -10.77 -14.26 11.44
C GLU A 229 -10.67 -13.81 12.91
N ASP A 230 -9.52 -14.03 13.56
CA ASP A 230 -9.34 -13.65 14.97
C ASP A 230 -9.29 -12.14 15.12
N MET A 231 -8.71 -11.42 14.15
CA MET A 231 -8.72 -9.98 14.13
C MET A 231 -10.15 -9.43 13.99
N ILE A 232 -10.96 -10.01 13.10
CA ILE A 232 -12.38 -9.63 12.94
C ILE A 232 -13.15 -9.88 14.25
N LYS A 233 -13.01 -11.06 14.87
CA LYS A 233 -13.67 -11.38 16.16
C LYS A 233 -13.28 -10.39 17.25
N ARG A 234 -11.99 -10.07 17.37
CA ARG A 234 -11.48 -9.08 18.33
C ARG A 234 -12.07 -7.69 18.06
N LYS A 235 -12.03 -7.22 16.82
CA LYS A 235 -12.56 -5.91 16.43
C LYS A 235 -14.07 -5.80 16.61
N LYS A 236 -14.81 -6.87 16.34
CA LYS A 236 -16.25 -6.96 16.65
C LYS A 236 -16.50 -6.82 18.16
N ALA A 237 -15.76 -7.52 19.00
CA ALA A 237 -15.92 -7.43 20.45
C ALA A 237 -15.59 -6.03 20.99
N GLU A 238 -14.54 -5.36 20.46
CA GLU A 238 -14.22 -3.97 20.75
C GLU A 238 -15.36 -3.02 20.34
N ALA A 239 -15.89 -3.18 19.13
CA ALA A 239 -17.01 -2.40 18.61
C ALA A 239 -18.31 -2.60 19.41
N GLN A 240 -18.61 -3.84 19.82
CA GLN A 240 -19.81 -4.14 20.60
C GLN A 240 -19.84 -3.39 21.93
N LYS A 241 -18.68 -3.19 22.57
CA LYS A 241 -18.60 -2.38 23.80
C LYS A 241 -19.01 -0.92 23.55
N LEU A 242 -18.66 -0.36 22.40
CA LEU A 242 -19.08 0.99 22.02
C LEU A 242 -20.58 1.08 21.79
N VAL A 243 -21.18 0.04 21.19
CA VAL A 243 -22.63 -0.05 21.00
C VAL A 243 -23.37 -0.16 22.32
N THR A 244 -22.91 -1.03 23.22
CA THR A 244 -23.48 -1.14 24.58
C THR A 244 -23.34 0.17 25.36
N ALA A 245 -22.30 0.96 25.10
CA ALA A 245 -22.11 2.30 25.66
C ALA A 245 -22.93 3.40 24.94
N GLY A 246 -23.86 3.06 24.05
CA GLY A 246 -24.79 3.99 23.40
C GLY A 246 -24.35 4.54 22.04
N THR A 247 -23.26 4.02 21.46
CA THR A 247 -22.87 4.40 20.08
C THR A 247 -23.75 3.67 19.08
N SER A 248 -24.37 4.37 18.13
CA SER A 248 -25.11 3.70 17.05
C SER A 248 -24.15 2.93 16.14
N ALA A 249 -24.60 1.81 15.57
CA ALA A 249 -23.76 0.90 14.79
C ALA A 249 -23.07 1.59 13.59
N ASP A 250 -23.77 2.52 12.93
CA ASP A 250 -23.25 3.31 11.81
C ASP A 250 -22.14 4.29 12.21
N GLN A 251 -22.07 4.70 13.48
CA GLN A 251 -21.06 5.61 14.01
C GLN A 251 -19.85 4.89 14.63
N VAL A 252 -19.91 3.56 14.76
CA VAL A 252 -18.84 2.76 15.40
C VAL A 252 -17.50 2.97 14.69
N TYR A 253 -17.46 2.83 13.36
CA TYR A 253 -16.21 2.99 12.61
C TYR A 253 -15.61 4.38 12.84
N LYS A 254 -16.42 5.43 12.65
CA LYS A 254 -16.01 6.82 12.87
C LYS A 254 -15.48 7.03 14.28
N LYS A 255 -16.19 6.53 15.31
CA LYS A 255 -15.76 6.67 16.71
C LYS A 255 -14.44 5.96 17.00
N ILE A 256 -14.19 4.81 16.39
CA ILE A 256 -12.91 4.09 16.53
C ILE A 256 -11.79 4.89 15.86
N THR A 257 -12.04 5.43 14.66
CA THR A 257 -11.01 6.05 13.83
C THR A 257 -10.82 7.54 14.04
N ASP A 258 -11.75 8.25 14.71
CA ASP A 258 -11.68 9.70 14.96
C ASP A 258 -10.41 10.11 15.74
N HIS A 259 -9.90 9.23 16.59
CA HIS A 259 -8.65 9.44 17.33
C HIS A 259 -7.42 8.87 16.61
N GLY A 260 -7.63 8.17 15.48
CA GLY A 260 -6.57 7.71 14.61
C GLY A 260 -5.91 8.89 13.95
N LYS A 261 -4.59 8.94 13.99
CA LYS A 261 -3.84 9.98 13.27
C LYS A 261 -3.40 9.41 11.93
N PRO A 262 -3.47 10.17 10.83
CA PRO A 262 -2.73 9.81 9.62
C PRO A 262 -1.24 9.75 9.97
N TYR A 263 -0.46 8.99 9.21
CA TYR A 263 0.99 9.03 9.39
C TYR A 263 1.47 10.48 9.37
N ILE A 264 2.31 10.82 10.33
CA ILE A 264 2.97 12.12 10.35
C ILE A 264 3.97 12.10 9.20
N GLU A 265 3.81 13.02 8.25
CA GLU A 265 4.86 13.32 7.28
C GLU A 265 6.04 13.81 8.10
N VAL A 266 7.08 13.01 8.18
CA VAL A 266 8.32 13.44 8.82
C VAL A 266 9.05 14.23 7.73
N PRO A 267 9.25 15.54 7.91
CA PRO A 267 10.13 16.28 7.02
C PRO A 267 11.54 15.76 7.26
N ILE A 268 11.95 14.78 6.46
CA ILE A 268 13.35 14.34 6.46
C ILE A 268 14.09 15.35 5.61
N GLU A 269 14.89 16.20 6.25
CA GLU A 269 15.84 17.05 5.55
C GLU A 269 16.73 16.17 4.66
N LYS A 270 17.06 16.62 3.44
CA LYS A 270 17.82 15.80 2.48
C LYS A 270 19.11 15.23 3.10
N SER A 271 19.75 15.99 3.99
CA SER A 271 20.94 15.60 4.73
C SER A 271 20.70 14.46 5.72
N GLU A 272 19.51 14.35 6.32
CA GLU A 272 19.12 13.25 7.21
C GLU A 272 18.79 11.98 6.43
N TYR A 273 18.17 12.12 5.24
CA TYR A 273 17.96 10.98 4.34
C TYR A 273 19.31 10.41 3.86
N GLU A 274 20.25 11.27 3.47
CA GLU A 274 21.61 10.86 3.09
C GLU A 274 22.36 10.20 4.25
N LYS A 275 22.19 10.69 5.49
CA LYS A 275 22.72 10.03 6.70
C LYS A 275 22.09 8.64 6.91
N MET A 276 20.77 8.51 6.77
CA MET A 276 20.06 7.24 6.89
C MET A 276 20.55 6.21 5.87
N LEU A 277 20.70 6.63 4.60
CA LEU A 277 21.25 5.78 3.56
C LEU A 277 22.68 5.34 3.87
N ASN A 278 23.52 6.23 4.45
CA ASN A 278 24.86 5.89 4.88
C ASN A 278 24.88 4.91 6.06
N LEU A 279 23.99 5.06 7.04
CA LEU A 279 23.87 4.12 8.17
C LEU A 279 23.37 2.74 7.72
N ILE A 280 22.39 2.68 6.81
CA ILE A 280 21.94 1.43 6.19
C ILE A 280 23.10 0.78 5.42
N LYS A 281 23.87 1.60 4.68
CA LYS A 281 25.06 1.17 3.94
C LYS A 281 26.12 0.60 4.88
N GLU A 282 26.44 1.27 5.98
CA GLU A 282 27.41 0.81 6.99
C GLU A 282 26.94 -0.47 7.68
N GLY A 283 25.66 -0.55 8.06
CA GLY A 283 25.07 -1.77 8.63
C GLY A 283 25.11 -2.95 7.64
N PHE A 284 24.83 -2.69 6.36
CA PHE A 284 24.92 -3.69 5.30
C PHE A 284 26.37 -4.12 5.04
N LEU A 285 27.32 -3.18 4.99
CA LEU A 285 28.75 -3.47 4.86
C LEU A 285 29.30 -4.26 6.05
N LYS A 286 28.81 -4.00 7.26
CA LYS A 286 29.17 -4.72 8.47
C LYS A 286 28.61 -6.16 8.48
N LYS A 287 27.39 -6.38 7.95
CA LYS A 287 26.77 -7.72 7.82
C LYS A 287 27.31 -8.53 6.64
N CYS A 288 27.60 -7.91 5.51
CA CYS A 288 28.01 -8.60 4.27
C CYS A 288 29.52 -8.57 4.00
N GLY A 289 30.30 -7.85 4.83
CA GLY A 289 31.75 -7.70 4.72
C GLY A 289 32.16 -6.64 3.69
N GLU A 290 32.99 -5.69 4.10
CA GLU A 290 33.47 -4.60 3.23
C GLU A 290 34.19 -5.08 1.98
N ASN A 291 34.80 -6.26 2.01
CA ASN A 291 35.58 -6.82 0.90
C ASN A 291 34.77 -7.62 -0.12
N ASN A 292 33.44 -7.65 0.01
CA ASN A 292 32.61 -8.24 -1.03
C ASN A 292 32.62 -7.34 -2.27
N ALA A 293 33.29 -7.79 -3.33
CA ALA A 293 33.47 -7.06 -4.57
C ALA A 293 32.13 -6.61 -5.20
N GLN A 294 31.08 -7.41 -5.07
CA GLN A 294 29.74 -7.07 -5.56
C GLN A 294 29.11 -5.92 -4.76
N VAL A 295 29.40 -5.85 -3.46
CA VAL A 295 28.91 -4.80 -2.57
C VAL A 295 29.64 -3.48 -2.83
N LYS A 296 30.98 -3.49 -3.02
CA LYS A 296 31.74 -2.29 -3.40
C LYS A 296 31.25 -1.69 -4.72
N VAL A 297 31.00 -2.56 -5.68
CA VAL A 297 30.52 -2.20 -7.02
C VAL A 297 29.10 -1.63 -6.99
N LEU A 298 28.19 -2.24 -6.23
CA LEU A 298 26.84 -1.73 -6.03
C LEU A 298 26.84 -0.33 -5.39
N PHE A 299 27.69 -0.12 -4.39
CA PHE A 299 27.78 1.18 -3.73
C PHE A 299 28.38 2.29 -4.60
N GLU A 300 29.31 1.96 -5.49
CA GLU A 300 29.84 2.95 -6.45
C GLU A 300 28.79 3.35 -7.49
N ILE A 301 27.95 2.40 -7.93
CA ILE A 301 26.80 2.72 -8.79
C ILE A 301 25.83 3.66 -8.09
N ILE A 302 25.45 3.34 -6.85
CA ILE A 302 24.55 4.18 -6.05
C ILE A 302 25.16 5.59 -5.90
N ARG A 303 26.44 5.69 -5.51
CA ARG A 303 27.14 6.97 -5.34
C ARG A 303 27.19 7.78 -6.64
N ARG A 304 27.43 7.14 -7.78
CA ARG A 304 27.44 7.77 -9.09
C ARG A 304 26.06 8.32 -9.47
N CYS A 305 25.01 7.51 -9.28
CA CYS A 305 23.65 7.92 -9.59
C CYS A 305 23.12 9.03 -8.65
N SER A 306 23.56 9.07 -7.40
CA SER A 306 23.22 10.17 -6.48
C SER A 306 23.89 11.50 -6.86
N ARG A 307 25.07 11.47 -7.49
CA ARG A 307 25.77 12.69 -7.97
C ARG A 307 25.14 13.30 -9.22
N GLU A 308 24.35 12.54 -9.97
CA GLU A 308 23.61 13.04 -11.14
C GLU A 308 22.41 13.93 -10.74
N LYS A 309 22.18 14.17 -9.43
CA LYS A 309 21.10 14.99 -8.86
C LYS A 309 19.72 14.67 -9.46
N PRO A 310 19.26 13.41 -9.49
CA PRO A 310 17.93 13.09 -9.97
C PRO A 310 16.87 13.77 -9.09
N HIS A 311 15.94 14.48 -9.73
CA HIS A 311 14.84 15.16 -9.04
C HIS A 311 13.69 14.21 -8.67
N ASP A 312 13.73 12.95 -9.13
CA ASP A 312 12.72 11.93 -8.89
C ASP A 312 13.32 10.52 -8.86
N CYS A 313 12.60 9.58 -8.22
CA CYS A 313 13.07 8.20 -8.07
C CYS A 313 13.13 7.43 -9.39
N ALA A 314 12.24 7.70 -10.35
CA ALA A 314 12.25 6.99 -11.63
C ALA A 314 13.55 7.25 -12.40
N THR A 315 14.06 8.49 -12.34
CA THR A 315 15.34 8.88 -12.93
C THR A 315 16.53 8.25 -12.20
N PHE A 316 16.49 8.20 -10.87
CA PHE A 316 17.50 7.50 -10.07
C PHE A 316 17.56 6.01 -10.39
N MET A 317 16.40 5.32 -10.43
CA MET A 317 16.33 3.89 -10.73
C MET A 317 16.75 3.57 -12.17
N LYS A 318 16.41 4.42 -13.14
CA LYS A 318 16.93 4.30 -14.53
C LYS A 318 18.46 4.43 -14.59
N CYS A 319 19.06 5.25 -13.72
CA CYS A 319 20.52 5.34 -13.61
C CYS A 319 21.12 4.06 -13.01
N ILE A 320 20.52 3.53 -11.94
CA ILE A 320 20.95 2.27 -11.31
C ILE A 320 20.89 1.13 -12.34
N ASP A 321 19.78 0.97 -13.04
CA ASP A 321 19.60 -0.08 -14.06
C ASP A 321 20.61 0.02 -15.21
N ARG A 322 20.87 1.25 -15.69
CA ARG A 322 21.85 1.51 -16.76
C ARG A 322 23.25 1.09 -16.33
N ASN A 323 23.65 1.45 -15.11
CA ASN A 323 24.98 1.14 -14.60
C ASN A 323 25.12 -0.33 -14.16
N ALA A 324 24.04 -0.95 -13.67
CA ALA A 324 24.00 -2.38 -13.34
C ALA A 324 24.18 -3.25 -14.60
N LYS A 325 23.64 -2.81 -15.75
CA LYS A 325 23.78 -3.51 -17.04
C LYS A 325 25.23 -3.51 -17.55
N ILE A 326 25.96 -2.41 -17.33
CA ILE A 326 27.39 -2.28 -17.68
C ILE A 326 28.26 -3.27 -16.90
N LEU A 327 27.86 -3.65 -15.68
CA LEU A 327 28.56 -4.66 -14.88
C LEU A 327 28.32 -6.08 -15.38
N HIS A 328 27.09 -6.40 -15.74
CA HIS A 328 26.75 -7.71 -16.29
C HIS A 328 27.54 -8.00 -17.57
N ASP A 329 27.69 -7.00 -18.45
CA ASP A 329 28.43 -7.14 -19.71
C ASP A 329 29.96 -7.20 -19.50
N LYS A 330 30.48 -6.74 -18.34
CA LYS A 330 31.89 -6.85 -17.96
C LYS A 330 32.21 -8.16 -17.23
N SER A 331 31.28 -8.68 -16.42
CA SER A 331 31.46 -9.97 -15.74
C SER A 331 31.25 -11.17 -16.67
N SER A 332 30.54 -11.01 -17.78
CA SER A 332 30.35 -12.07 -18.79
C SER A 332 31.49 -12.18 -19.81
N LYS A 333 32.53 -11.34 -19.70
CA LYS A 333 33.69 -11.30 -20.61
C LYS A 333 35.01 -11.74 -19.95
N ASN A 334 34.97 -12.07 -18.65
CA ASN A 334 36.12 -12.56 -17.89
C ASN A 334 35.87 -13.96 -17.35
#